data_AF-A0A943YZA2-F1
#
_entry.id   AF-A0A943YZA2-F1
#
_cell.length_a   1.000
_cell.length_b   1.000
_cell.length_c   1.000
_cell.angle_alpha   90.00
_cell.angle_beta   90.00
_cell.angle_gamma   90.00
#
_symmetry.space_group_name_H-M   'P 1'
#
loop_
_entity.id
_entity.type
_entity.pdbx_description
1 polymer ?
#
loop_
_entity_poly.entity_id
_entity_poly.type
_entity_poly.pdbx_seq_one_letter_code
_entity_poly.pdbx_strand_id
1 'polypeptide(L)' 'MTIPISNNAKMQGLIELLRSFGSAAIGLSGGVDSTFLAAVSIRALPPADVHLIHLDTPFEGTPE' A
#
# COMPACT_ATOMS: atom_id res chain seq x y z
N MET A 1 -2.35 -18.38 -5.75
CA MET A 1 -1.07 -18.38 -5.02
C MET A 1 -1.17 -17.37 -3.89
N THR A 2 -1.53 -17.82 -2.68
CA THR A 2 -1.58 -16.96 -1.48
C THR A 2 -0.21 -17.00 -0.83
N ILE A 3 0.54 -15.90 -0.92
CA ILE A 3 1.82 -15.76 -0.22
C ILE A 3 1.50 -15.73 1.28
N PRO A 4 2.06 -16.65 2.10
CA PRO A 4 1.79 -16.64 3.53
C PRO A 4 2.36 -15.36 4.14
N ILE A 5 1.51 -14.59 4.78
CA ILE A 5 1.92 -13.42 5.56
C ILE A 5 2.68 -13.99 6.75
N SER A 6 4.01 -13.93 6.68
CA SER A 6 4.93 -14.46 7.70
C SER A 6 4.53 -13.98 9.11
N ASN A 7 4.83 -14.80 10.13
CA ASN A 7 4.49 -14.60 11.56
C ASN A 7 5.23 -13.40 12.20
N ASN A 8 5.15 -12.24 11.54
CA ASN A 8 5.84 -11.02 11.88
C ASN A 8 4.84 -10.04 12.51
N ALA A 9 5.02 -9.77 13.80
CA ALA A 9 4.12 -8.89 14.57
C ALA A 9 3.93 -7.50 13.92
N LYS A 10 4.95 -6.97 13.25
CA LYS A 10 4.84 -5.68 12.54
C LYS A 10 3.87 -5.76 11.35
N MET A 11 3.86 -6.88 10.64
CA MET A 11 2.97 -7.08 9.51
C MET A 11 1.52 -7.26 9.96
N GLN A 12 1.31 -8.02 11.05
CA GLN A 12 -0.03 -8.16 11.64
C GLN A 12 -0.55 -6.82 12.15
N GLY A 13 0.27 -6.06 12.87
CA GLY A 13 -0.11 -4.73 13.34
C GLY A 13 -0.45 -3.76 12.19
N LEU A 14 0.28 -3.83 11.07
CA LEU A 14 -0.05 -3.04 9.88
C LEU A 14 -1.41 -3.45 9.28
N ILE A 15 -1.69 -4.74 9.18
CA ILE A 15 -2.97 -5.24 8.64
C ILE A 15 -4.14 -4.85 9.54
N GLU A 16 -3.98 -4.99 10.85
CA GLU A 16 -4.99 -4.57 11.83
C GLU A 16 -5.25 -3.07 11.75
N LEU A 17 -4.19 -2.27 11.64
CA LEU A 17 -4.30 -0.82 11.46
C LEU A 17 -5.07 -0.47 10.17
N LEU A 18 -4.69 -1.06 9.03
CA LEU A 18 -5.38 -0.83 7.76
C LEU A 18 -6.86 -1.21 7.84
N ARG A 19 -7.18 -2.35 8.46
CA ARG A 19 -8.58 -2.78 8.68
C ARG A 19 -9.36 -1.83 9.57
N SER A 20 -8.72 -1.24 10.58
CA SER A 20 -9.36 -0.25 11.46
C SER A 20 -9.75 1.04 10.75
N PHE A 21 -9.10 1.37 9.62
CA PHE A 21 -9.47 2.52 8.78
C PHE A 21 -10.65 2.22 7.84
N GLY A 22 -10.90 0.95 7.52
CA GLY A 22 -11.97 0.51 6.62
C GLY A 22 -11.72 0.79 5.14
N SER A 23 -11.08 1.91 4.78
CA SER A 23 -10.65 2.25 3.42
C SER A 23 -9.33 3.02 3.44
N ALA A 24 -8.61 3.03 2.32
CA ALA A 24 -7.32 3.72 2.21
C ALA A 24 -7.11 4.33 0.82
N ALA A 25 -6.64 5.58 0.79
CA ALA A 25 -6.07 6.21 -0.39
C ALA A 25 -4.54 6.31 -0.23
N ILE A 26 -3.78 5.77 -1.19
CA ILE A 26 -2.33 5.59 -1.09
C ILE A 26 -1.65 6.33 -2.24
N GLY A 27 -0.75 7.24 -1.92
CA GLY A 27 0.16 7.85 -2.90
C GLY A 27 1.18 6.83 -3.40
N LEU A 28 1.16 6.54 -4.70
CA LEU A 28 2.06 5.60 -5.36
C LEU A 28 3.17 6.36 -6.11
N SER A 29 4.34 6.46 -5.48
CA SER A 29 5.53 7.11 -6.03
C SER A 29 6.40 6.20 -6.91
N GLY A 30 6.09 4.90 -7.00
CA GLY A 30 6.95 3.90 -7.65
C GLY A 30 8.11 3.39 -6.79
N GLY A 31 8.35 4.00 -5.62
CA GLY A 31 9.32 3.50 -4.65
C GLY A 31 8.91 2.17 -4.00
N VAL A 32 9.88 1.47 -3.40
CA VAL A 32 9.64 0.16 -2.78
C VAL A 32 8.63 0.23 -1.63
N ASP A 33 8.65 1.31 -0.85
CA ASP A 33 7.78 1.47 0.33
C ASP A 33 6.31 1.71 -0.06
N SER A 34 6.06 2.59 -1.02
CA SER A 34 4.71 2.88 -1.50
C SER A 34 4.13 1.68 -2.25
N THR A 35 4.96 0.95 -3.01
CA THR A 35 4.56 -0.30 -3.66
C THR A 35 4.24 -1.40 -2.66
N PHE A 36 5.06 -1.54 -1.61
CA PHE A 36 4.82 -2.47 -0.52
C PHE A 36 3.50 -2.15 0.20
N LEU A 37 3.29 -0.90 0.58
CA LEU A 37 2.07 -0.47 1.29
C LEU A 37 0.81 -0.68 0.42
N ALA A 38 0.88 -0.39 -0.88
CA ALA A 38 -0.19 -0.67 -1.83
C ALA A 38 -0.52 -2.18 -1.86
N ALA A 39 0.51 -3.03 -1.99
CA ALA A 39 0.34 -4.47 -2.05
C ALA A 39 -0.19 -5.08 -0.74
N VAL A 40 0.18 -4.53 0.42
CA VAL A 40 -0.38 -4.97 1.71
C VAL A 40 -1.82 -4.49 1.85
N SER A 41 -2.12 -3.25 1.46
CA SER A 41 -3.47 -2.68 1.59
C SER A 41 -4.50 -3.43 0.75
N ILE A 42 -4.17 -3.76 -0.50
CA ILE A 42 -5.03 -4.59 -1.39
C ILE A 42 -5.26 -6.01 -0.83
N ARG A 43 -4.34 -6.52 0.01
CA ARG A 43 -4.50 -7.82 0.68
C ARG A 43 -5.25 -7.72 2.00
N ALA A 44 -5.17 -6.58 2.69
CA ALA A 44 -5.75 -6.36 4.00
C ALA A 44 -7.23 -5.94 3.93
N LEU A 45 -7.61 -5.22 2.87
CA LEU A 45 -8.92 -4.62 2.64
C LEU A 45 -9.54 -5.12 1.33
N PRO A 46 -10.88 -5.02 1.14
CA PRO A 46 -11.49 -5.24 -0.16
C PRO A 46 -10.89 -4.31 -1.22
N PRO A 47 -10.63 -4.78 -2.46
CA PRO A 47 -10.03 -3.94 -3.50
C PRO A 47 -10.81 -2.66 -3.84
N ALA A 48 -12.13 -2.68 -3.63
CA ALA A 48 -13.00 -1.50 -3.83
C ALA A 48 -12.74 -0.37 -2.81
N ASP A 49 -12.15 -0.69 -1.66
CA ASP A 49 -11.89 0.24 -0.57
C ASP A 49 -10.44 0.76 -0.56
N VAL A 50 -9.65 0.41 -1.60
CA VAL A 50 -8.25 0.84 -1.75
C VAL A 50 -8.09 1.63 -3.05
N HIS A 51 -7.71 2.89 -2.92
CA HIS A 51 -7.43 3.78 -4.05
C HIS A 51 -5.94 4.07 -4.15
N LEU A 52 -5.32 3.69 -5.26
CA LEU A 52 -3.94 4.06 -5.56
C LEU A 52 -3.93 5.36 -6.37
N ILE A 53 -3.18 6.34 -5.89
CA ILE A 53 -3.08 7.68 -6.48
C ILE A 53 -1.65 7.87 -6.95
N HIS A 54 -1.47 7.95 -8.26
CA HIS A 54 -0.20 8.34 -8.86
C HIS A 54 -0.31 9.80 -9.33
N LEU A 55 0.69 10.61 -9.01
CA LEU A 55 0.72 12.01 -9.40
C LEU A 55 1.49 12.14 -10.71
N ASP A 56 0.77 12.40 -11.79
CA ASP A 56 1.40 12.74 -13.07
C ASP A 56 1.79 14.22 -13.07
N THR A 57 3.10 14.49 -12.96
CA THR A 57 3.63 15.86 -12.89
C THR A 57 4.93 15.98 -13.70
N PRO A 58 5.24 17.18 -14.23
CA PRO A 58 6.52 17.41 -14.93
C PRO A 58 7.74 17.39 -13.98
N PHE A 59 7.53 17.23 -12.67
CA PHE A 59 8.58 17.16 -11.66
C PHE A 59 8.90 15.71 -11.25
N GLU A 60 8.22 14.73 -11.82
CA GLU A 60 8.56 13.32 -11.65
C GLU A 60 9.86 13.01 -12.42
N GLY A 61 10.88 12.49 -11.73
CA GLY A 61 12.12 12.03 -12.36
C GLY A 61 13.07 13.13 -12.86
N THR A 62 12.97 14.36 -12.36
CA THR A 62 14.00 15.38 -12.63
C THR A 62 15.37 14.79 -12.26
N PRO A 63 16.33 14.69 -13.21
CA PRO A 63 17.65 14.18 -12.91
C PRO A 63 18.30 15.10 -11.87
N GLU A 64 18.87 14.50 -10.82
CA GLU A 64 19.92 15.14 -10.04
C GLU A 64 21.21 15.34 -10.87
#